data_AF-A0A922F9B0-F1
#
_entry.id   AF-A0A922F9B0-F1
#
_cell.length_a   1.000
_cell.length_b   1.000
_cell.length_c   1.000
_cell.angle_alpha   90.00
_cell.angle_beta   90.00
_cell.angle_gamma   90.00
#
_symmetry.space_group_name_H-M   'P 1'
#
loop_
_entity.id
_entity.type
_entity.pdbx_description
1 polymer ?
#
loop_
_entity_poly.entity_id
_entity_poly.type
_entity_poly.pdbx_seq_one_letter_code
_entity_poly.pdbx_strand_id
1 'polypeptide(L)'
;MDADAALELVKHGTTLLLLDVPQYTLIGVDTQMFSVGPSFKGIKMIPPGPHFVYYSSSSRDGKEFSPIIGFFVDTCPSEVIVRRWDQQEERLVKVSEEEEERYCQAVKSLEFDRQLGPYNLSQNGDWKQLSNYISKSIIVRFEPIGGEISVACEPGMVNNIPKMVMEKTLDDQLEISKFSTSVNKNVNSRRCYYTSIPRFIKQKGLQGQELTSLNLDKTQLLETLLIKDYGGSEDVLLGELQFAFIAFLMGQSLEAFLQWKSLVSLLFGCTKAVSINLTLIFF
;
A
#
# COMPACT_ATOMS: atom_id res chain seq x y z
N MET A 1 3.21 -4.92 30.20
CA MET A 1 2.79 -3.50 30.25
C MET A 1 1.83 -3.37 31.42
N ASP A 2 2.03 -2.38 32.29
CA ASP A 2 1.07 -2.09 33.35
C ASP A 2 -0.21 -1.42 32.80
N ALA A 3 -1.25 -1.33 33.63
CA ALA A 3 -2.57 -0.86 33.21
C ALA A 3 -2.59 0.64 32.85
N ASP A 4 -1.80 1.46 33.56
CA ASP A 4 -1.76 2.91 33.34
C ASP A 4 -1.07 3.24 32.02
N ALA A 5 0.06 2.60 31.73
CA ALA A 5 0.74 2.73 30.44
C ALA A 5 -0.13 2.27 29.27
N ALA A 6 -0.89 1.18 29.44
CA ALA A 6 -1.83 0.72 28.43
C ALA A 6 -2.97 1.73 28.19
N LEU A 7 -3.51 2.33 29.26
CA LEU A 7 -4.55 3.34 29.15
C LEU A 7 -4.07 4.60 28.41
N GLU A 8 -2.83 5.05 28.67
CA GLU A 8 -2.24 6.18 27.95
C GLU A 8 -2.05 5.87 26.46
N LEU A 9 -1.67 4.64 26.10
CA LEU A 9 -1.60 4.22 24.70
C LEU A 9 -2.98 4.17 24.02
N VAL A 10 -4.05 3.82 24.74
CA VAL A 10 -5.42 3.89 24.20
C VAL A 10 -5.82 5.34 23.94
N LYS A 11 -5.49 6.26 24.87
CA LYS A 11 -5.84 7.68 24.74
C LYS A 11 -5.07 8.39 23.65
N HIS A 12 -3.78 8.09 23.49
CA HIS A 12 -2.89 8.79 22.56
C HIS A 12 -2.74 8.09 21.21
N GLY A 13 -2.92 6.76 21.17
CA GLY A 13 -2.92 6.01 19.93
C GLY A 13 -4.20 6.23 19.12
N THR A 14 -4.09 5.97 17.82
CA THR A 14 -5.23 5.92 16.91
C THR A 14 -6.02 4.64 17.14
N THR A 15 -7.34 4.74 16.97
CA THR A 15 -8.24 3.59 16.93
C THR A 15 -8.85 3.46 15.54
N LEU A 16 -8.72 2.28 14.95
CA LEU A 16 -9.43 1.88 13.75
C LEU A 16 -10.67 1.08 14.17
N LEU A 17 -11.86 1.66 14.05
CA LEU A 17 -13.14 1.02 14.34
C LEU A 17 -13.74 0.48 13.03
N LEU A 18 -13.93 -0.84 12.96
CA LEU A 18 -14.47 -1.56 11.82
C LEU A 18 -15.83 -2.15 12.18
N LEU A 19 -16.88 -1.63 11.55
CA LEU A 19 -18.26 -2.02 11.81
C LEU A 19 -18.72 -3.09 10.82
N ASP A 20 -19.48 -4.06 11.34
CA ASP A 20 -20.20 -5.07 10.56
C ASP A 20 -19.33 -5.96 9.67
N VAL A 21 -18.03 -6.06 9.97
CA VAL A 21 -17.10 -6.94 9.23
C VAL A 21 -17.49 -8.41 9.45
N PRO A 22 -17.70 -9.20 8.39
CA PRO A 22 -18.05 -10.61 8.52
C PRO A 22 -16.97 -11.41 9.25
N GLN A 23 -17.43 -12.39 10.04
CA GLN A 23 -16.52 -13.36 10.68
C GLN A 23 -15.66 -14.06 9.63
N TYR A 24 -14.44 -14.41 10.02
CA TYR A 24 -13.41 -15.08 9.20
C TYR A 24 -12.70 -14.20 8.17
N THR A 25 -13.23 -13.01 7.86
CA THR A 25 -12.51 -11.97 7.08
C THR A 25 -11.11 -11.79 7.65
N LEU A 26 -10.10 -11.79 6.79
CA LEU A 26 -8.74 -11.44 7.22
C LEU A 26 -8.63 -9.92 7.24
N ILE A 27 -8.19 -9.36 8.36
CA ILE A 27 -7.86 -7.94 8.51
C ILE A 27 -6.39 -7.86 8.89
N GLY A 28 -5.65 -7.01 8.19
CA GLY A 28 -4.29 -6.67 8.52
C GLY A 28 -4.08 -5.18 8.69
N VAL A 29 -3.14 -4.86 9.57
CA VAL A 29 -2.58 -3.52 9.74
C VAL A 29 -1.07 -3.70 9.80
N ASP A 30 -0.39 -3.06 8.84
CA ASP A 30 1.06 -3.12 8.65
C ASP A 30 1.57 -4.54 8.39
N THR A 31 2.34 -5.12 9.30
CA THR A 31 2.89 -6.49 9.21
C THR A 31 2.02 -7.52 9.95
N GLN A 32 0.91 -7.07 10.54
CA GLN A 32 0.07 -7.91 11.39
C GLN A 32 -1.22 -8.27 10.66
N MET A 33 -1.61 -9.54 10.72
CA MET A 33 -2.84 -10.04 10.11
C MET A 33 -3.60 -10.93 11.10
N PHE A 34 -4.92 -10.77 11.13
CA PHE A 34 -5.82 -11.44 12.05
C PHE A 34 -7.07 -11.92 11.32
N SER A 35 -7.69 -12.99 11.82
CA SER A 35 -9.03 -13.41 11.37
C SER A 35 -10.08 -12.79 12.28
N VAL A 36 -11.12 -12.20 11.68
CA VAL A 36 -12.20 -11.53 12.41
C VAL A 36 -13.00 -12.53 13.22
N GLY A 37 -13.01 -12.34 14.54
CA GLY A 37 -13.84 -13.09 15.49
C GLY A 37 -15.24 -12.46 15.66
N PRO A 38 -16.15 -13.14 16.39
CA PRO A 38 -17.57 -12.75 16.49
C PRO A 38 -17.79 -11.39 17.18
N SER A 39 -16.86 -10.96 18.03
CA SER A 39 -16.94 -9.70 18.78
C SER A 39 -15.94 -8.65 18.32
N PHE A 40 -15.13 -8.94 17.30
CA PHE A 40 -14.07 -8.04 16.84
C PHE A 40 -14.68 -6.82 16.16
N LYS A 41 -14.20 -5.62 16.55
CA LYS A 41 -14.62 -4.35 15.95
C LYS A 41 -13.45 -3.45 15.55
N GLY A 42 -12.23 -4.00 15.46
CA GLY A 42 -11.07 -3.25 14.99
C GLY A 42 -9.90 -3.22 15.99
N ILE A 43 -9.04 -2.21 15.86
CA ILE A 43 -7.73 -2.17 16.49
C ILE A 43 -7.51 -0.82 17.19
N LYS A 44 -6.96 -0.85 18.40
CA LYS A 44 -6.59 0.33 19.21
C LYS A 44 -5.09 0.41 19.45
N MET A 45 -4.62 1.55 19.96
CA MET A 45 -3.21 1.82 20.26
C MET A 45 -2.32 1.87 19.01
N ILE A 46 -2.88 2.17 17.84
CA ILE A 46 -2.09 2.34 16.60
C ILE A 46 -1.24 3.60 16.77
N PRO A 47 0.10 3.53 16.65
CA PRO A 47 0.96 4.71 16.75
C PRO A 47 0.58 5.79 15.70
N PRO A 48 0.94 7.06 15.92
CA PRO A 48 0.84 8.08 14.88
C PRO A 48 1.81 7.83 13.73
N GLY A 49 1.38 8.12 12.50
CA GLY A 49 2.17 8.00 11.27
C GLY A 49 1.48 7.21 10.15
N PRO A 50 2.20 6.86 9.08
CA PRO A 50 1.64 6.06 8.00
C PRO A 50 1.36 4.63 8.48
N HIS A 51 0.21 4.09 8.12
CA HIS A 51 -0.16 2.69 8.32
C HIS A 51 -0.81 2.15 7.05
N PHE A 52 -0.66 0.85 6.81
CA PHE A 52 -1.33 0.17 5.71
C PHE A 52 -2.39 -0.79 6.25
N VAL A 53 -3.65 -0.50 5.98
CA VAL A 53 -4.77 -1.34 6.38
C VAL A 53 -5.18 -2.17 5.18
N TYR A 54 -5.33 -3.48 5.36
CA TYR A 54 -5.70 -4.37 4.28
C TYR A 54 -6.62 -5.48 4.76
N TYR A 55 -7.40 -6.04 3.85
CA TYR A 55 -8.33 -7.09 4.18
C TYR A 55 -8.62 -8.00 3.00
N SER A 56 -9.12 -9.19 3.32
CA SER A 56 -9.61 -10.17 2.36
C SER A 56 -10.88 -10.79 2.91
N SER A 57 -11.98 -10.61 2.18
CA SER A 57 -13.27 -11.22 2.49
C SER A 57 -13.15 -12.74 2.39
N SER A 58 -13.85 -13.47 3.24
CA SER A 58 -13.83 -14.92 3.23
C SER A 58 -15.17 -15.53 2.85
N SER A 59 -15.14 -16.77 2.37
CA SER A 59 -16.33 -17.61 2.33
C SER A 59 -16.94 -17.79 3.73
N ARG A 60 -18.21 -18.19 3.80
CA ARG A 60 -18.93 -18.37 5.06
C ARG A 60 -18.28 -19.39 6.01
N ASP A 61 -17.53 -20.34 5.46
CA ASP A 61 -16.78 -21.35 6.22
C ASP A 61 -15.30 -21.00 6.45
N GLY A 62 -14.87 -19.81 6.02
CA GLY A 62 -13.52 -19.28 6.27
C GLY A 62 -12.40 -20.00 5.52
N LYS A 63 -12.70 -20.66 4.40
CA LYS A 63 -11.74 -21.47 3.64
C LYS A 63 -11.23 -20.83 2.36
N GLU A 64 -12.07 -20.01 1.73
CA GLU A 64 -11.72 -19.30 0.50
C GLU A 64 -11.69 -17.80 0.77
N PHE A 65 -10.80 -17.10 0.09
CA PHE A 65 -10.48 -15.70 0.33
C PHE A 65 -10.52 -14.89 -0.96
N SER A 66 -11.09 -13.69 -0.90
CA SER A 66 -11.09 -12.74 -2.01
C SER A 66 -9.70 -12.16 -2.23
N PRO A 67 -9.44 -11.54 -3.39
CA PRO A 67 -8.26 -10.69 -3.55
C PRO A 67 -8.18 -9.66 -2.42
N ILE A 68 -6.96 -9.34 -2.01
CA ILE A 68 -6.73 -8.34 -0.96
C ILE A 68 -7.16 -6.97 -1.48
N ILE A 69 -7.82 -6.20 -0.62
CA ILE A 69 -8.02 -4.77 -0.77
C ILE A 69 -7.26 -4.09 0.37
N GLY A 70 -6.41 -3.13 0.03
CA GLY A 70 -5.66 -2.36 1.01
C GLY A 70 -5.69 -0.87 0.73
N PHE A 71 -5.44 -0.06 1.75
CA PHE A 71 -5.36 1.39 1.64
C PHE A 71 -4.42 1.92 2.71
N PHE A 72 -3.77 3.05 2.39
CA PHE A 72 -2.95 3.76 3.35
C PHE A 72 -3.81 4.68 4.22
N VAL A 73 -3.39 4.86 5.46
CA VAL A 73 -3.87 5.91 6.36
C VAL A 73 -2.68 6.62 6.96
N ASP A 74 -2.78 7.93 7.14
CA ASP A 74 -1.81 8.74 7.90
C ASP A 74 -2.48 9.15 9.20
N THR A 75 -2.09 8.51 10.29
CA THR A 75 -2.79 8.57 11.57
C THR A 75 -2.26 9.69 12.46
N CYS A 76 -3.17 10.40 13.12
CA CYS A 76 -2.85 11.44 14.08
C CYS A 76 -3.06 10.97 15.53
N PRO A 77 -2.37 11.57 16.53
CA PRO A 77 -2.60 11.22 17.93
C PRO A 77 -4.09 11.34 18.31
N SER A 78 -4.60 10.34 19.04
CA SER A 78 -5.98 10.27 19.52
C SER A 78 -7.07 10.30 18.43
N GLU A 79 -6.70 10.00 17.19
CA GLU A 79 -7.65 9.89 16.07
C GLU A 79 -8.49 8.61 16.18
N VAL A 80 -9.74 8.69 15.71
CA VAL A 80 -10.60 7.51 15.56
C VAL A 80 -11.03 7.45 14.10
N ILE A 81 -10.63 6.39 13.41
CA ILE A 81 -10.99 6.15 12.01
C ILE A 81 -12.13 5.13 12.01
N VAL A 82 -13.29 5.52 11.48
CA VAL A 82 -14.47 4.64 11.41
C VAL A 82 -14.71 4.18 9.98
N ARG A 83 -14.86 2.86 9.82
CA ARG A 83 -15.26 2.23 8.56
C ARG A 83 -16.37 1.22 8.81
N ARG A 84 -17.27 1.08 7.85
CA ARG A 84 -18.34 0.07 7.87
C ARG A 84 -18.18 -0.86 6.69
N TRP A 85 -18.42 -2.15 6.91
CA TRP A 85 -18.50 -3.12 5.84
C TRP A 85 -19.77 -2.92 5.02
N ASP A 86 -19.59 -2.71 3.72
CA ASP A 86 -20.67 -2.79 2.74
C ASP A 86 -20.80 -4.24 2.26
N GLN A 87 -21.93 -4.87 2.54
CA GLN A 87 -22.16 -6.28 2.23
C GLN A 87 -22.35 -6.54 0.73
N GLN A 88 -22.77 -5.55 -0.05
CA GLN A 88 -23.01 -5.71 -1.49
C GLN A 88 -21.70 -5.57 -2.27
N GLU A 89 -20.89 -4.60 -1.89
CA GLU A 89 -19.61 -4.30 -2.53
C GLU A 89 -18.43 -5.05 -1.89
N GLU A 90 -18.67 -5.80 -0.81
CA GLU A 90 -17.68 -6.54 -0.01
C GLU A 90 -16.43 -5.70 0.34
N ARG A 91 -16.68 -4.46 0.82
CA ARG A 91 -15.61 -3.49 1.09
C ARG A 91 -15.85 -2.60 2.30
N LEU A 92 -14.79 -2.00 2.82
CA LEU A 92 -14.85 -1.04 3.92
C LEU A 92 -15.09 0.38 3.40
N VAL A 93 -16.27 0.93 3.67
CA VAL A 93 -16.64 2.29 3.24
C VAL A 93 -16.60 3.28 4.42
N LYS A 94 -16.46 4.57 4.09
CA LYS A 94 -16.64 5.65 5.08
C LYS A 94 -18.10 5.70 5.52
N VAL A 95 -18.32 5.94 6.81
CA VAL A 95 -19.65 6.25 7.35
C VAL A 95 -19.99 7.73 7.11
N SER A 96 -21.22 8.15 7.38
CA SER A 96 -21.57 9.58 7.34
C SER A 96 -20.88 10.34 8.46
N GLU A 97 -20.71 11.66 8.30
CA GLU A 97 -20.08 12.53 9.30
C GLU A 97 -20.80 12.43 10.67
N GLU A 98 -22.13 12.41 10.67
CA GLU A 98 -22.94 12.24 11.89
C GLU A 98 -22.67 10.90 12.60
N GLU A 99 -22.54 9.81 11.85
CA GLU A 99 -22.21 8.51 12.43
C GLU A 99 -20.77 8.48 12.94
N GLU A 100 -19.84 9.06 12.19
CA GLU A 100 -18.43 9.15 12.55
C GLU A 100 -18.25 9.88 13.88
N GLU A 101 -18.89 11.05 14.07
CA GLU A 101 -18.85 11.80 15.33
C GLU A 101 -19.36 10.97 16.52
N ARG A 102 -20.50 10.31 16.36
CA ARG A 102 -21.10 9.47 17.40
C ARG A 102 -20.19 8.31 17.78
N TYR A 103 -19.63 7.60 16.79
CA TYR A 103 -18.73 6.48 17.05
C TYR A 103 -17.38 6.93 17.61
N CYS A 104 -16.86 8.08 17.18
CA CYS A 104 -15.68 8.71 17.79
C CYS A 104 -15.87 8.95 19.29
N GLN A 105 -17.03 9.49 19.69
CA GLN A 105 -17.35 9.71 21.10
C GLN A 105 -17.43 8.39 21.87
N ALA A 106 -18.11 7.38 21.33
CA ALA A 106 -18.26 6.06 21.96
C ALA A 106 -16.91 5.31 22.11
N VAL A 107 -15.99 5.46 21.16
CA VAL A 107 -14.62 4.93 21.30
C VAL A 107 -13.86 5.66 22.41
N LYS A 108 -13.96 7.00 22.46
CA LYS A 108 -13.30 7.82 23.49
C LYS A 108 -13.88 7.59 24.90
N SER A 109 -15.15 7.20 25.02
CA SER A 109 -15.77 6.76 26.28
C SER A 109 -15.48 5.29 26.63
N LEU A 110 -14.64 4.59 25.86
CA LEU A 110 -14.23 3.20 26.05
C LEU A 110 -15.37 2.17 25.92
N GLU A 111 -16.48 2.51 25.25
CA GLU A 111 -17.62 1.59 25.05
C GLU A 111 -17.26 0.37 24.21
N PHE A 112 -16.25 0.50 23.34
CA PHE A 112 -15.75 -0.57 22.45
C PHE A 112 -14.49 -1.27 22.98
N ASP A 113 -14.00 -0.96 24.19
CA ASP A 113 -12.67 -1.36 24.64
C ASP A 113 -12.44 -2.89 24.59
N ARG A 114 -13.48 -3.68 24.87
CA ARG A 114 -13.45 -5.15 24.86
C ARG A 114 -13.48 -5.77 23.46
N GLN A 115 -13.94 -5.01 22.47
CA GLN A 115 -14.09 -5.43 21.08
C GLN A 115 -12.90 -5.00 20.20
N LEU A 116 -12.02 -4.15 20.73
CA LEU A 116 -10.85 -3.62 20.04
C LEU A 116 -9.59 -4.39 20.44
N GLY A 117 -8.94 -5.00 19.45
CA GLY A 117 -7.64 -5.65 19.64
C GLY A 117 -6.52 -4.62 19.84
N PRO A 118 -5.54 -4.84 20.71
CA PRO A 118 -4.38 -3.96 20.82
C PRO A 118 -3.45 -4.17 19.61
N TYR A 119 -2.95 -3.06 19.04
CA TYR A 119 -1.89 -3.10 18.05
C TYR A 119 -0.61 -3.71 18.67
N ASN A 120 0.06 -4.63 17.97
CA ASN A 120 1.29 -5.24 18.47
C ASN A 120 2.48 -4.27 18.34
N LEU A 121 2.70 -3.48 19.39
CA LEU A 121 3.77 -2.49 19.46
C LEU A 121 5.19 -3.07 19.31
N SER A 122 5.38 -4.38 19.49
CA SER A 122 6.70 -5.01 19.29
C SER A 122 7.17 -4.96 17.83
N GLN A 123 6.24 -4.92 16.87
CA GLN A 123 6.56 -4.85 15.43
C GLN A 123 6.60 -3.40 14.88
N ASN A 124 6.30 -2.41 15.71
CA ASN A 124 6.28 -1.00 15.30
C ASN A 124 7.66 -0.50 14.84
N GLY A 125 8.75 -1.03 15.41
CA GLY A 125 10.11 -0.66 15.01
C GLY A 125 10.37 -1.04 13.55
N ASP A 126 10.08 -2.28 13.19
CA ASP A 126 10.23 -2.81 11.83
C ASP A 126 9.32 -2.07 10.86
N TRP A 127 8.07 -1.81 11.25
CA TRP A 127 7.14 -1.03 10.42
C TRP A 127 7.66 0.39 10.13
N LYS A 128 8.19 1.08 11.13
CA LYS A 128 8.76 2.42 10.96
C LYS A 128 9.95 2.42 10.00
N GLN A 129 10.78 1.38 10.01
CA GLN A 129 11.88 1.26 9.05
C GLN A 129 11.35 1.04 7.63
N LEU A 130 10.30 0.23 7.48
CA LEU A 130 9.66 -0.04 6.18
C LEU A 130 8.93 1.16 5.58
N SER A 131 8.53 2.13 6.40
CA SER A 131 7.63 3.24 6.02
C SER A 131 8.17 4.64 6.31
N ASN A 132 9.45 4.79 6.69
CA ASN A 132 10.01 6.08 7.14
C ASN A 132 10.02 7.19 6.06
N TYR A 133 9.93 6.86 4.77
CA TYR A 133 9.78 7.83 3.69
C TYR A 133 8.34 8.01 3.21
N ILE A 134 7.38 7.25 3.76
CA ILE A 134 5.96 7.38 3.42
C ILE A 134 5.34 8.48 4.29
N SER A 135 5.26 9.69 3.74
CA SER A 135 4.49 10.78 4.35
C SER A 135 3.06 10.84 3.79
N LYS A 136 2.19 11.63 4.42
CA LYS A 136 0.87 12.00 3.87
C LYS A 136 0.94 12.48 2.42
N SER A 137 1.97 13.26 2.08
CA SER A 137 2.16 13.78 0.72
C SER A 137 2.51 12.69 -0.28
N ILE A 138 3.24 11.65 0.15
CA ILE A 138 3.56 10.47 -0.66
C ILE A 138 2.31 9.64 -0.88
N ILE A 139 1.51 9.40 0.16
CA ILE A 139 0.24 8.67 0.06
C ILE A 139 -0.68 9.36 -0.95
N VAL A 140 -0.99 10.64 -0.74
CA VAL A 140 -1.88 11.42 -1.63
C VAL A 140 -1.37 11.48 -3.07
N ARG A 141 -0.05 11.47 -3.26
CA ARG A 141 0.56 11.55 -4.57
C ARG A 141 0.42 10.26 -5.38
N PHE A 142 0.52 9.10 -4.73
CA PHE A 142 0.59 7.81 -5.42
C PHE A 142 -0.66 6.95 -5.29
N GLU A 143 -1.53 7.22 -4.31
CA GLU A 143 -2.75 6.45 -4.10
C GLU A 143 -3.74 6.57 -5.28
N PRO A 144 -4.47 5.50 -5.61
CA PRO A 144 -5.51 5.54 -6.63
C PRO A 144 -6.69 6.44 -6.21
N ILE A 145 -7.54 6.84 -7.16
CA ILE A 145 -8.79 7.56 -6.80
C ILE A 145 -9.67 6.59 -6.00
N GLY A 146 -9.97 6.99 -4.76
CA GLY A 146 -10.69 6.18 -3.79
C GLY A 146 -9.79 5.49 -2.77
N GLY A 147 -8.45 5.52 -2.95
CA GLY A 147 -7.45 5.02 -2.00
C GLY A 147 -7.29 3.50 -1.94
N GLU A 148 -8.25 2.74 -2.47
CA GLU A 148 -8.25 1.27 -2.46
C GLU A 148 -7.30 0.72 -3.53
N ILE A 149 -6.35 -0.10 -3.09
CA ILE A 149 -5.37 -0.84 -3.89
C ILE A 149 -5.76 -2.32 -3.86
N SER A 150 -5.97 -2.92 -5.02
CA SER A 150 -6.28 -4.34 -5.16
C SER A 150 -5.94 -4.82 -6.57
N VAL A 151 -5.43 -6.04 -6.69
CA VAL A 151 -5.19 -6.69 -7.99
C VAL A 151 -6.45 -6.79 -8.84
N ALA A 152 -7.64 -6.86 -8.23
CA ALA A 152 -8.92 -6.90 -8.94
C ALA A 152 -9.28 -5.57 -9.63
N CYS A 153 -8.67 -4.47 -9.21
CA CYS A 153 -8.90 -3.13 -9.77
C CYS A 153 -7.84 -2.70 -10.79
N GLU A 154 -6.80 -3.51 -11.00
CA GLU A 154 -5.72 -3.16 -11.89
C GLU A 154 -6.16 -3.30 -13.36
N PRO A 155 -5.85 -2.30 -14.21
CA PRO A 155 -6.10 -2.43 -15.63
C PRO A 155 -5.30 -3.60 -16.20
N GLY A 156 -5.87 -4.34 -17.15
CA GLY A 156 -5.15 -5.40 -17.88
C GLY A 156 -3.78 -4.89 -18.33
N MET A 157 -2.73 -5.57 -17.89
CA MET A 157 -1.34 -5.13 -18.05
C MET A 157 -1.06 -4.71 -19.49
N VAL A 158 -0.45 -3.52 -19.67
CA VAL A 158 -0.19 -2.93 -20.98
C VAL A 158 0.53 -3.91 -21.90
N ASN A 159 -0.17 -4.35 -22.96
CA ASN A 159 0.24 -5.36 -23.94
C ASN A 159 1.46 -5.00 -24.82
N ASN A 160 2.07 -3.82 -24.65
CA ASN A 160 3.05 -3.27 -25.58
C ASN A 160 4.52 -3.44 -25.15
N ILE A 161 4.81 -4.26 -24.15
CA ILE A 161 6.16 -4.43 -23.60
C ILE A 161 6.61 -5.90 -23.72
N PRO A 162 7.87 -6.20 -24.12
CA PRO A 162 8.40 -7.55 -24.10
C PRO A 162 8.45 -8.11 -22.68
N LYS A 163 7.53 -9.04 -22.39
CA LYS A 163 7.41 -9.75 -21.12
C LYS A 163 8.42 -10.88 -21.01
N MET A 164 9.02 -11.06 -19.83
CA MET A 164 9.82 -12.25 -19.51
C MET A 164 8.94 -13.51 -19.52
N VAL A 165 9.56 -14.69 -19.63
CA VAL A 165 8.83 -15.97 -19.62
C VAL A 165 7.91 -16.09 -18.40
N MET A 166 8.42 -15.73 -17.21
CA MET A 166 7.65 -15.76 -15.97
C MET A 166 6.48 -14.76 -15.98
N GLU A 167 6.65 -13.59 -16.57
CA GLU A 167 5.59 -12.57 -16.68
C GLU A 167 4.48 -13.04 -17.62
N LYS A 168 4.83 -13.73 -18.71
CA LYS A 168 3.85 -14.37 -19.61
C LYS A 168 3.10 -15.49 -18.90
N THR A 169 3.79 -16.34 -18.15
CA THR A 169 3.16 -17.40 -17.36
C THR A 169 2.22 -16.83 -16.30
N LEU A 170 2.58 -15.70 -15.69
CA LEU A 170 1.70 -15.01 -14.73
C LEU A 170 0.45 -14.45 -15.42
N ASP A 171 0.59 -13.82 -16.60
CA ASP A 171 -0.57 -13.38 -17.38
C ASP A 171 -1.51 -14.55 -17.69
N ASP A 172 -0.96 -15.68 -18.15
CA ASP A 172 -1.73 -16.87 -18.49
C ASP A 172 -2.50 -17.39 -17.26
N GLN A 173 -1.90 -17.35 -16.07
CA GLN A 173 -2.57 -17.74 -14.81
C GLN A 173 -3.68 -16.78 -14.41
N LEU A 174 -3.48 -15.47 -14.61
CA LEU A 174 -4.46 -14.44 -14.29
C LEU A 174 -5.68 -14.52 -15.22
N GLU A 175 -5.47 -14.78 -16.51
CA GLU A 175 -6.54 -14.96 -17.50
C GLU A 175 -7.38 -16.23 -17.24
N ILE A 176 -6.77 -17.28 -16.70
CA ILE A 176 -7.48 -18.52 -16.31
C ILE A 176 -8.27 -18.33 -15.00
N SER A 177 -7.82 -17.43 -14.13
CA SER A 177 -8.49 -17.15 -12.86
C SER A 177 -9.83 -16.44 -13.10
N LYS A 178 -10.92 -16.98 -12.55
CA LYS A 178 -12.30 -16.48 -12.72
C LYS A 178 -12.56 -15.11 -12.06
N PHE A 179 -11.53 -14.38 -11.67
CA PHE A 179 -11.63 -13.06 -11.02
C PHE A 179 -11.92 -11.92 -12.00
N SER A 180 -11.88 -12.18 -13.31
CA SER A 180 -12.34 -11.26 -14.35
C SER A 180 -13.86 -11.19 -14.41
N THR A 181 -14.50 -10.67 -13.36
CA THR A 181 -15.86 -10.13 -13.52
C THR A 181 -15.76 -8.93 -14.46
N SER A 182 -16.75 -8.72 -15.33
CA SER A 182 -16.77 -7.62 -16.29
C SER A 182 -16.88 -6.27 -15.56
N VAL A 183 -15.77 -5.78 -14.99
CA VAL A 183 -15.67 -4.46 -14.40
C VAL A 183 -15.74 -3.45 -15.53
N ASN A 184 -16.72 -2.54 -15.40
CA ASN A 184 -16.99 -1.46 -16.35
C ASN A 184 -15.70 -0.75 -16.77
N LYS A 185 -15.51 -0.56 -18.09
CA LYS A 185 -14.30 -0.01 -18.76
C LYS A 185 -13.90 1.43 -18.37
N ASN A 186 -14.47 2.02 -17.33
CA ASN A 186 -14.08 3.32 -16.77
C ASN A 186 -12.93 3.17 -15.73
N VAL A 187 -11.98 2.25 -15.99
CA VAL A 187 -10.95 1.74 -15.05
C VAL A 187 -9.75 2.68 -14.87
N ASN A 188 -9.67 3.80 -15.59
CA ASN A 188 -8.55 4.74 -15.44
C ASN A 188 -8.44 5.37 -14.04
N SER A 189 -9.47 5.26 -13.19
CA SER A 189 -9.49 5.94 -11.88
C SER A 189 -8.93 5.11 -10.72
N ARG A 190 -8.71 3.80 -10.85
CA ARG A 190 -8.31 2.96 -9.69
C ARG A 190 -6.85 2.48 -9.69
N ARG A 191 -6.02 3.03 -10.57
CA ARG A 191 -4.57 2.71 -10.62
C ARG A 191 -3.76 3.63 -9.71
N CYS A 192 -2.65 3.13 -9.19
CA CYS A 192 -1.70 3.99 -8.47
C CYS A 192 -1.01 4.95 -9.46
N TYR A 193 -0.63 6.15 -9.01
CA TYR A 193 -0.04 7.19 -9.86
C TYR A 193 1.50 7.13 -9.89
N TYR A 194 2.04 5.94 -10.11
CA TYR A 194 3.48 5.71 -10.14
C TYR A 194 4.22 6.51 -11.23
N THR A 195 5.47 6.85 -10.94
CA THR A 195 6.36 7.52 -11.89
C THR A 195 6.73 6.56 -13.01
N SER A 196 6.60 7.01 -14.26
CA SER A 196 6.93 6.17 -15.42
C SER A 196 8.44 6.04 -15.61
N ILE A 197 8.99 4.84 -15.39
CA ILE A 197 10.42 4.55 -15.53
C ILE A 197 10.70 3.88 -16.89
N PRO A 198 11.45 4.52 -17.80
CA PRO A 198 11.83 3.91 -19.07
C PRO A 198 12.79 2.73 -18.87
N ARG A 199 12.42 1.53 -19.32
CA ARG A 199 13.31 0.35 -19.30
C ARG A 199 14.59 0.56 -20.12
N PHE A 200 14.47 1.26 -21.25
CA PHE A 200 15.58 1.58 -22.15
C PHE A 200 15.59 3.06 -22.47
N ILE A 201 16.77 3.65 -22.47
CA ILE A 201 16.99 5.01 -22.97
C ILE A 201 17.03 4.91 -24.49
N LYS A 202 16.03 5.50 -25.14
CA LYS A 202 15.94 5.60 -26.61
C LYS A 202 16.06 7.06 -26.99
N GLN A 203 17.16 7.44 -27.63
CA GLN A 203 17.37 8.78 -28.17
C GLN A 203 17.71 8.68 -29.66
N LYS A 204 16.99 9.44 -30.49
CA LYS A 204 17.23 9.49 -31.93
C LYS A 204 18.49 10.32 -32.19
N GLY A 205 19.41 9.81 -33.01
CA GLY A 205 20.60 10.55 -33.45
C GLY A 205 21.89 10.29 -32.67
N LEU A 206 21.86 9.48 -31.59
CA LEU A 206 23.08 9.04 -30.91
C LEU A 206 23.76 7.88 -31.63
N GLN A 207 25.08 7.80 -31.53
CA GLN A 207 25.80 6.61 -32.00
C GLN A 207 25.48 5.40 -31.12
N GLY A 208 25.55 4.19 -31.71
CA GLY A 208 25.21 2.95 -31.01
C GLY A 208 26.03 2.70 -29.74
N GLN A 209 27.30 3.12 -29.72
CA GLN A 209 28.18 3.02 -28.56
C GLN A 209 27.73 3.94 -27.41
N GLU A 210 27.35 5.18 -27.71
CA GLU A 210 26.86 6.14 -26.72
C GLU A 210 25.53 5.67 -26.13
N LEU A 211 24.61 5.20 -26.98
CA LEU A 211 23.33 4.65 -26.54
C LEU A 211 23.51 3.39 -25.67
N THR A 212 24.49 2.56 -25.98
CA THR A 212 24.85 1.39 -25.16
C THR A 212 25.40 1.84 -23.81
N SER A 213 26.32 2.80 -23.79
CA SER A 213 26.88 3.34 -22.55
C SER A 213 25.79 3.89 -21.61
N LEU A 214 24.81 4.62 -22.15
CA LEU A 214 23.68 5.14 -21.38
C LEU A 214 22.76 4.04 -20.84
N ASN A 215 22.66 2.90 -21.53
CA ASN A 215 21.86 1.78 -21.06
C ASN A 215 22.61 0.84 -20.10
N LEU A 216 23.95 0.91 -20.07
CA LEU A 216 24.78 0.21 -19.08
C LEU A 216 24.88 0.97 -17.75
N ASP A 217 24.89 2.31 -17.80
CA ASP A 217 24.90 3.17 -16.60
C ASP A 217 23.67 4.09 -16.61
N LYS A 218 22.71 3.80 -15.75
CA LYS A 218 21.44 4.51 -15.65
C LYS A 218 21.50 5.81 -14.84
N THR A 219 22.70 6.23 -14.40
CA THR A 219 22.90 7.44 -13.58
C THR A 219 22.19 8.68 -14.17
N GLN A 220 22.37 8.95 -15.46
CA GLN A 220 21.74 10.10 -16.12
C GLN A 220 20.21 10.00 -16.16
N LEU A 221 19.66 8.78 -16.30
CA LEU A 221 18.22 8.57 -16.26
C LEU A 221 17.66 8.86 -14.87
N LEU A 222 18.34 8.39 -13.82
CA LEU A 222 17.96 8.66 -12.44
C LEU A 222 17.98 10.17 -12.14
N GLU A 223 19.05 10.88 -12.51
CA GLU A 223 19.16 12.33 -12.34
C GLU A 223 18.03 13.08 -13.06
N THR A 224 17.70 12.65 -14.28
CA THR A 224 16.60 13.25 -15.06
C THR A 224 15.25 13.05 -14.36
N LEU A 225 14.97 11.84 -13.88
CA LEU A 225 13.74 11.52 -13.15
C LEU A 225 13.66 12.29 -11.82
N LEU A 226 14.78 12.37 -11.09
CA LEU A 226 14.86 13.13 -9.84
C LEU A 226 14.43 14.59 -10.05
N ILE A 227 14.98 15.26 -11.05
CA ILE A 227 14.66 16.66 -11.33
C ILE A 227 13.21 16.80 -11.84
N LYS A 228 12.83 15.99 -12.83
CA LYS A 228 11.58 16.19 -13.57
C LYS A 228 10.36 15.72 -12.80
N ASP A 229 10.45 14.53 -12.20
CA ASP A 229 9.31 13.86 -11.60
C ASP A 229 9.35 13.96 -10.07
N TYR A 230 10.52 13.87 -9.43
CA TYR A 230 10.64 13.92 -7.97
C TYR A 230 10.93 15.31 -7.37
N GLY A 231 10.99 16.36 -8.20
CA GLY A 231 11.24 17.74 -7.73
C GLY A 231 12.62 17.94 -7.10
N GLY A 232 13.59 17.08 -7.44
CA GLY A 232 14.94 17.06 -6.90
C GLY A 232 15.08 16.41 -5.52
N SER A 233 14.02 15.79 -4.98
CA SER A 233 14.03 15.18 -3.66
C SER A 233 14.21 13.66 -3.74
N GLU A 234 15.29 13.15 -3.14
CA GLU A 234 15.54 11.72 -2.99
C GLU A 234 14.49 11.06 -2.08
N ASP A 235 14.00 11.77 -1.06
CA ASP A 235 12.98 11.28 -0.13
C ASP A 235 11.68 10.92 -0.85
N VAL A 236 11.30 11.65 -1.90
CA VAL A 236 10.09 11.34 -2.68
C VAL A 236 10.29 10.08 -3.53
N LEU A 237 11.49 9.89 -4.08
CA LEU A 237 11.86 8.66 -4.79
C LEU A 237 11.84 7.44 -3.85
N LEU A 238 12.43 7.57 -2.65
CA LEU A 238 12.42 6.54 -1.63
C LEU A 238 11.01 6.29 -1.08
N GLY A 239 10.19 7.33 -0.97
CA GLY A 239 8.78 7.23 -0.61
C GLY A 239 7.98 6.43 -1.63
N GLU A 240 8.19 6.66 -2.92
CA GLU A 240 7.56 5.84 -3.97
C GLU A 240 8.04 4.39 -3.93
N LEU A 241 9.34 4.15 -3.70
CA LEU A 241 9.91 2.81 -3.55
C LEU A 241 9.25 2.04 -2.40
N GLN A 242 9.11 2.66 -1.22
CA GLN A 242 8.48 2.06 -0.05
C GLN A 242 6.98 1.88 -0.24
N PHE A 243 6.28 2.88 -0.79
CA PHE A 243 4.86 2.78 -1.11
C PHE A 243 4.59 1.59 -2.02
N ALA A 244 5.34 1.47 -3.12
CA ALA A 244 5.20 0.36 -4.07
C ALA A 244 5.54 -0.99 -3.42
N PHE A 245 6.57 -1.04 -2.57
CA PHE A 245 6.93 -2.26 -1.85
C PHE A 245 5.80 -2.74 -0.91
N ILE A 246 5.20 -1.84 -0.14
CA ILE A 246 4.12 -2.18 0.80
C ILE A 246 2.84 -2.55 0.06
N ALA A 247 2.46 -1.78 -0.96
CA ALA A 247 1.31 -2.08 -1.80
C ALA A 247 1.46 -3.43 -2.53
N PHE A 248 2.69 -3.80 -2.90
CA PHE A 248 3.00 -5.13 -3.42
C PHE A 248 2.88 -6.21 -2.34
N LEU A 249 3.64 -6.09 -1.24
CA LEU A 249 3.81 -7.16 -0.27
C LEU A 249 2.52 -7.44 0.52
N MET A 250 1.87 -6.37 0.99
CA MET A 250 0.66 -6.47 1.81
C MET A 250 -0.61 -6.36 0.97
N GLY A 251 -0.61 -5.44 0.00
CA GLY A 251 -1.77 -5.21 -0.88
C GLY A 251 -1.89 -6.20 -2.04
N GLN A 252 -0.87 -7.05 -2.26
CA GLN A 252 -0.79 -7.99 -3.38
C GLN A 252 -1.02 -7.35 -4.76
N SER A 253 -0.67 -6.06 -4.88
CA SER A 253 -0.77 -5.32 -6.14
C SER A 253 0.35 -5.74 -7.09
N LEU A 254 -0.02 -6.17 -8.30
CA LEU A 254 0.93 -6.54 -9.34
C LEU A 254 1.51 -5.29 -10.02
N GLU A 255 0.71 -4.23 -10.19
CA GLU A 255 1.20 -2.93 -10.63
C GLU A 255 2.30 -2.40 -9.68
N ALA A 256 2.08 -2.49 -8.37
CA ALA A 256 3.06 -2.08 -7.35
C ALA A 256 4.34 -2.93 -7.40
N PHE A 257 4.23 -4.24 -7.61
CA PHE A 257 5.39 -5.12 -7.79
C PHE A 257 6.27 -4.68 -8.96
N LEU A 258 5.64 -4.40 -10.11
CA LEU A 258 6.36 -4.00 -11.32
C LEU A 258 7.03 -2.64 -11.14
N GLN A 259 6.39 -1.72 -10.44
CA GLN A 259 6.99 -0.43 -10.12
C GLN A 259 8.18 -0.58 -9.18
N TRP A 260 8.01 -1.31 -8.08
CA TRP A 260 9.09 -1.61 -7.14
C TRP A 260 10.29 -2.24 -7.86
N LYS A 261 10.04 -3.27 -8.69
CA LYS A 261 11.06 -3.92 -9.52
C LYS A 261 11.77 -2.93 -10.46
N SER A 262 11.03 -2.00 -11.06
CA SER A 262 11.57 -0.98 -11.97
C SER A 262 12.46 0.02 -11.23
N LEU A 263 12.04 0.50 -10.05
CA LEU A 263 12.83 1.39 -9.20
C LEU A 263 14.11 0.71 -8.70
N VAL A 264 14.01 -0.51 -8.19
CA VAL A 264 15.17 -1.31 -7.78
C VAL A 264 16.13 -1.49 -8.96
N SER A 265 15.63 -1.90 -10.13
CA SER A 265 16.47 -2.07 -11.33
C SER A 265 17.15 -0.78 -11.78
N LEU A 266 16.47 0.37 -11.64
CA LEU A 266 17.05 1.68 -11.93
C LEU A 266 18.20 2.00 -10.99
N LEU A 267 17.99 1.86 -9.68
CA LEU A 267 18.98 2.17 -8.64
C LEU A 267 20.23 1.29 -8.79
N PHE A 268 20.06 -0.02 -8.95
CA PHE A 268 21.18 -0.95 -9.17
C PHE A 268 21.81 -0.84 -10.56
N GLY A 269 21.15 -0.19 -11.50
CA GLY A 269 21.69 0.12 -12.83
C GLY A 269 22.57 1.36 -12.87
N CYS A 270 22.70 2.12 -11.77
CA CYS A 270 23.53 3.30 -11.69
C CYS A 270 24.92 2.94 -11.15
N THR A 271 25.99 3.22 -11.90
CA THR A 271 27.37 2.92 -11.46
C THR A 271 28.08 4.11 -10.86
N LYS A 272 27.65 5.35 -11.20
CA LYS A 272 28.25 6.60 -10.73
C LYS A 272 27.38 7.35 -9.72
N ALA A 273 26.06 7.16 -9.77
CA ALA A 273 25.11 7.79 -8.84
C ALA A 273 25.15 7.22 -7.42
N VAL A 274 25.96 6.18 -7.15
CA VAL A 274 26.11 5.49 -5.85
C VAL A 274 26.86 6.37 -4.81
N SER A 275 26.69 7.69 -4.91
CA SER A 275 26.97 8.65 -3.83
C SER A 275 25.70 8.92 -2.99
N ILE A 276 24.52 8.54 -3.49
CA ILE A 276 23.29 8.42 -2.68
C ILE A 276 23.60 7.37 -1.61
N ASN A 277 23.36 7.69 -0.34
CA ASN A 277 23.59 6.81 0.80
C ASN A 277 22.76 5.51 0.66
N LEU A 278 23.25 4.54 -0.12
CA LEU A 278 22.60 3.25 -0.38
C LEU A 278 22.40 2.43 0.89
N THR A 279 23.01 2.84 2.01
CA THR A 279 22.77 2.35 3.36
C THR A 279 21.30 2.44 3.79
N LEU A 280 20.48 3.26 3.11
CA LEU A 280 19.04 3.40 3.34
C LEU A 280 18.16 2.50 2.45
N ILE A 281 18.74 1.84 1.43
CA ILE A 281 18.01 1.00 0.47
C ILE A 281 17.96 -0.47 0.90
N PHE A 282 18.77 -0.86 1.88
CA PHE A 282 18.74 -2.20 2.45
C PHE A 282 18.06 -2.16 3.82
N PHE A 283 16.98 -2.94 3.90
CA PHE A 283 16.14 -3.24 5.05
C PHE A 283 16.91 -3.39 6.36
#